data_AF-A0A3C2C4N2-F1
#
_entry.id   AF-A0A3C2C4N2-F1
#
_cell.length_a   1.000
_cell.length_b   1.000
_cell.length_c   1.000
_cell.angle_alpha   90.00
_cell.angle_beta   90.00
_cell.angle_gamma   90.00
#
_symmetry.space_group_name_H-M   'P 1'
#
loop_
_entity.id
_entity.type
_entity.pdbx_description
1 polymer ?
#
loop_
_entity_poly.entity_id
_entity_poly.type
_entity_poly.pdbx_seq_one_letter_code
_entity_poly.pdbx_strand_id
1 'polypeptide(L)' 'MREKVQEALEKIRPALQRDGGDVKLVDVSDDGVVKVRFMGACGG' A
#
# COMPACT_ATOMS: atom_id res chain seq x y z
N MET A 1 0.43 -14.80 -2.98
CA MET A 1 1.29 -13.58 -3.02
C MET A 1 0.56 -12.35 -2.48
N ARG A 2 -0.66 -12.07 -2.95
CA ARG A 2 -1.49 -10.93 -2.53
C ARG A 2 -1.63 -10.75 -1.01
N GLU A 3 -1.96 -11.82 -0.27
CA GLU A 3 -2.13 -11.73 1.19
C GLU A 3 -0.85 -11.28 1.91
N LYS A 4 0.31 -11.82 1.53
CA LYS A 4 1.61 -11.41 2.10
C LYS A 4 1.92 -9.93 1.84
N VAL A 5 1.55 -9.45 0.65
CA VAL A 5 1.69 -8.02 0.30
C VAL A 5 0.71 -7.18 1.13
N GLN A 6 -0.52 -7.63 1.33
CA GLN A 6 -1.48 -6.93 2.20
C GLN A 6 -0.98 -6.86 3.64
N GLU A 7 -0.51 -7.96 4.23
CA GLU A 7 0.05 -7.95 5.58
C GLU A 7 1.26 -7.01 5.72
N ALA A 8 2.11 -6.93 4.70
CA ALA A 8 3.22 -5.99 4.69
C ALA A 8 2.75 -4.53 4.64
N LEU A 9 1.73 -4.24 3.81
CA LEU A 9 1.14 -2.91 3.72
C LEU A 9 0.46 -2.50 5.04
N GLU A 10 -0.27 -3.41 5.71
CA GLU A 10 -0.90 -3.13 7.01
C GLU A 10 0.13 -2.75 8.08
N LYS A 11 1.35 -3.26 8.03
CA LYS A 11 2.42 -2.89 8.97
C LYS A 11 2.93 -1.46 8.79
N ILE A 12 2.89 -0.91 7.57
CA ILE A 12 3.41 0.44 7.28
C ILE A 12 2.32 1.52 7.30
N ARG A 13 1.05 1.15 7.09
CA ARG A 13 -0.10 2.08 7.11
C ARG A 13 -0.14 2.99 8.35
N PRO A 14 0.08 2.52 9.59
CA PRO A 14 0.02 3.39 10.76
C PRO A 14 1.01 4.55 10.69
N ALA A 15 2.20 4.33 10.12
CA ALA A 15 3.18 5.39 9.94
C ALA A 15 2.73 6.38 8.87
N LEU A 16 2.26 5.90 7.72
CA LEU A 16 1.75 6.74 6.63
C LEU A 16 0.55 7.60 7.08
N GLN A 17 -0.37 7.00 7.84
CA GLN A 17 -1.57 7.67 8.36
C GLN A 17 -1.24 8.73 9.39
N ARG A 18 -0.24 8.49 10.25
CA ARG A 18 0.27 9.52 11.18
C ARG A 18 0.82 10.74 10.44
N ASP A 19 1.40 10.52 9.27
CA ASP A 19 1.93 11.57 8.40
C ASP A 19 0.85 12.14 7.44
N GLY A 20 -0.42 11.75 7.62
CA GLY A 20 -1.58 12.27 6.87
C GLY A 20 -1.81 11.62 5.51
N GLY A 21 -1.10 10.54 5.19
CA GLY A 21 -1.23 9.78 3.95
C GLY A 21 -1.75 8.35 4.15
N ASP A 22 -1.88 7.60 3.06
CA ASP A 22 -2.21 6.17 3.10
C ASP A 22 -1.85 5.52 1.74
N VAL A 23 -1.96 4.21 1.65
CA VAL A 23 -1.72 3.41 0.44
C VAL A 23 -2.76 2.32 0.30
N LYS A 24 -3.20 2.03 -0.93
CA LYS A 24 -4.07 0.89 -1.25
C LYS A 24 -3.40 -0.03 -2.26
N LEU A 25 -3.51 -1.33 -2.01
CA LEU A 25 -3.15 -2.35 -3.00
C LEU A 25 -4.17 -2.34 -4.14
N VAL A 26 -3.71 -2.15 -5.37
CA VAL A 26 -4.53 -2.19 -6.58
C VAL A 26 -4.45 -3.57 -7.21
N ASP A 27 -3.23 -4.07 -7.41
CA ASP A 27 -3.01 -5.33 -8.11
C ASP A 27 -1.67 -5.98 -7.70
N VAL A 28 -1.58 -7.30 -7.88
CA VAL A 28 -0.34 -8.07 -7.76
C VAL A 28 -0.32 -9.02 -8.95
N SER A 29 0.52 -8.75 -9.93
CA SER A 29 0.64 -9.58 -11.12
C SER A 29 1.50 -10.83 -10.86
N ASP A 30 1.36 -11.81 -11.74
CA ASP A 30 2.02 -13.12 -11.62
C ASP A 30 3.56 -13.06 -11.76
N ASP A 31 4.08 -11.99 -12.36
CA ASP A 31 5.51 -11.67 -12.43
C ASP A 31 6.06 -10.96 -11.17
N GLY A 32 5.20 -10.74 -10.16
CA GLY A 32 5.58 -10.15 -8.88
C GLY A 32 5.55 -8.62 -8.85
N VAL A 33 5.05 -7.95 -9.90
CA VAL A 33 4.87 -6.49 -9.88
C VAL A 33 3.64 -6.12 -9.05
N VAL A 34 3.85 -5.23 -8.07
CA VAL A 34 2.78 -4.76 -7.18
C VAL A 34 2.36 -3.36 -7.58
N LYS A 35 1.09 -3.17 -7.91
CA LYS A 35 0.51 -1.85 -8.17
C LYS A 35 -0.19 -1.35 -6.93
N VAL A 36 0.16 -0.13 -6.52
CA VAL A 36 -0.47 0.55 -5.39
C VAL A 36 -0.97 1.93 -5.79
N ARG A 37 -1.92 2.45 -5.04
CA ARG A 37 -2.41 3.82 -5.15
C ARG A 37 -2.16 4.53 -3.82
N PHE A 38 -1.40 5.60 -3.86
CA PHE A 38 -1.24 6.50 -2.73
C PHE A 38 -2.49 7.36 -2.54
N MET A 39 -2.76 7.72 -1.29
CA MET A 39 -3.92 8.50 -0.87
C MET A 39 -3.50 9.54 0.18
N GLY A 40 -4.36 10.53 0.42
CA GLY A 40 -4.12 11.60 1.40
C GLY A 40 -2.91 12.45 1.00
N ALA A 41 -2.11 12.85 1.99
CA ALA A 41 -0.90 13.64 1.79
C ALA A 41 0.15 12.93 0.89
N CYS A 42 0.09 11.60 0.74
CA CYS A 42 0.98 10.85 -0.16
C CYS A 42 0.52 10.87 -1.63
N GLY A 43 -0.72 11.29 -1.92
CA GLY A 43 -1.32 11.23 -3.26
C GLY A 43 -1.57 12.61 -3.90
N GLY A 44 -0.97 13.66 -3.33
CA GLY A 44 -0.99 15.03 -3.87
C GLY A 44 -0.08 15.22 -5.07
#